data_AF-A0A8G0ZV60-F1
#
_entry.id   AF-A0A8G0ZV60-F1
#
_cell.length_a   1.000
_cell.length_b   1.000
_cell.length_c   1.000
_cell.angle_alpha   90.00
_cell.angle_beta   90.00
_cell.angle_gamma   90.00
#
_symmetry.space_group_name_H-M   'P 1'
#
loop_
_entity.id
_entity.type
_entity.pdbx_description
1 polymer ?
#
loop_
_entity_poly.entity_id
_entity_poly.type
_entity_poly.pdbx_seq_one_letter_code
_entity_poly.pdbx_strand_id
1 'polypeptide(L)'
;MGKKSEGKGKGKGSQLVIRIDKAEREAFVTLCDALDTTAAREIRRFMRGFVAAHATGEGKSEDAAEQPAQAKEPPATDTAAPPVEG
;
A
#
# COMPACT_ATOMS: atom_id res chain seq x y z
N MET A 1 -23.56 -19.37 -48.66
CA MET A 1 -23.72 -19.78 -47.25
C MET A 1 -22.35 -19.81 -46.59
N GLY A 2 -22.22 -19.26 -45.37
CA GLY A 2 -21.00 -19.35 -44.57
C GLY A 2 -20.67 -18.08 -43.79
N LYS A 3 -21.56 -17.62 -42.91
CA LYS A 3 -21.27 -16.55 -41.93
C LYS A 3 -20.10 -17.02 -41.03
N LYS A 4 -18.94 -16.38 -41.12
CA LYS A 4 -17.86 -16.54 -40.15
C LYS A 4 -18.17 -15.64 -38.95
N SER A 5 -18.46 -16.26 -37.82
CA SER A 5 -18.81 -15.62 -36.56
C SER A 5 -17.70 -14.70 -36.07
N GLU A 6 -18.06 -13.46 -35.74
CA GLU A 6 -17.28 -12.56 -34.89
C GLU A 6 -17.05 -13.24 -33.53
N GLY A 7 -15.90 -13.88 -33.41
CA GLY A 7 -15.34 -14.21 -32.11
C GLY A 7 -15.10 -12.89 -31.39
N LYS A 8 -15.97 -12.56 -30.44
CA LYS A 8 -15.82 -11.46 -29.48
C LYS A 8 -14.49 -11.70 -28.77
N GLY A 9 -13.41 -11.17 -29.36
CA GLY A 9 -12.07 -11.33 -28.86
C GLY A 9 -12.08 -10.86 -27.42
N LYS A 10 -11.81 -11.80 -26.50
CA LYS A 10 -11.62 -11.52 -25.08
C LYS A 10 -10.45 -10.54 -25.00
N GLY A 11 -10.76 -9.25 -25.11
CA GLY A 11 -9.77 -8.19 -25.25
C GLY A 11 -8.75 -8.40 -24.15
N LYS A 12 -7.48 -8.51 -24.54
CA LYS A 12 -6.38 -8.59 -23.57
C LYS A 12 -6.61 -7.46 -22.59
N GLY A 13 -6.82 -7.80 -21.31
CA GLY A 13 -7.09 -6.79 -20.28
C GLY A 13 -6.01 -5.72 -20.33
N SER A 14 -6.36 -4.48 -20.00
CA SER A 14 -5.37 -3.41 -19.89
C SER A 14 -4.30 -3.76 -18.85
N GLN A 15 -3.05 -3.45 -19.14
CA GLN A 15 -1.92 -3.67 -18.24
C GLN A 15 -1.79 -2.48 -17.27
N LEU A 16 -1.59 -2.77 -15.99
CA LEU A 16 -1.25 -1.79 -14.95
C LEU A 16 0.23 -1.92 -14.61
N VAL A 17 1.00 -0.84 -14.75
CA VAL A 17 2.43 -0.79 -14.39
C VAL A 17 2.58 0.19 -13.23
N ILE A 18 3.14 -0.30 -12.12
CA ILE A 18 3.37 0.47 -10.89
C ILE A 18 4.86 0.35 -10.54
N ARG A 19 5.46 1.45 -10.10
CA ARG A 19 6.83 1.48 -9.57
C ARG A 19 6.74 1.46 -8.06
N ILE A 20 7.42 0.52 -7.42
CA ILE A 20 7.52 0.36 -5.97
C ILE A 20 8.97 0.00 -5.62
N ASP A 21 9.33 0.16 -4.35
CA ASP A 21 10.65 -0.22 -3.87
C ASP A 21 10.90 -1.73 -4.02
N LYS A 22 12.15 -2.08 -4.30
CA LYS A 22 12.54 -3.48 -4.54
C LYS A 22 12.26 -4.36 -3.32
N ALA A 23 12.59 -3.88 -2.12
CA ALA A 23 12.39 -4.61 -0.88
C ALA A 23 10.91 -4.91 -0.61
N GLU A 24 10.04 -3.91 -0.84
CA GLU A 24 8.59 -4.06 -0.68
C GLU A 24 8.03 -5.09 -1.68
N ARG A 25 8.44 -5.00 -2.95
CA ARG A 25 8.07 -5.99 -3.97
C ARG A 25 8.47 -7.41 -3.54
N GLU A 26 9.70 -7.60 -3.07
CA GLU A 26 10.21 -8.92 -2.68
C GLU A 26 9.45 -9.48 -1.48
N ALA A 27 9.18 -8.65 -0.47
CA ALA A 27 8.37 -9.04 0.68
C ALA A 27 6.95 -9.45 0.26
N PHE A 28 6.31 -8.66 -0.61
CA PHE A 28 4.96 -8.94 -1.11
C PHE A 28 4.89 -10.24 -1.92
N VAL A 29 5.85 -10.47 -2.82
CA VAL A 29 5.89 -11.69 -3.64
C VAL A 29 6.15 -12.91 -2.76
N THR A 30 7.10 -12.82 -1.81
CA THR A 30 7.38 -13.91 -0.86
C THR A 30 6.15 -14.29 -0.04
N LEU A 31 5.38 -13.30 0.41
CA LEU A 31 4.14 -13.53 1.13
C LEU A 31 3.08 -14.20 0.23
N CYS A 32 2.96 -13.77 -1.03
CA CYS A 32 2.04 -14.40 -1.97
C CYS A 32 2.38 -15.89 -2.19
N ASP A 33 3.68 -16.20 -2.35
CA ASP A 33 4.15 -17.56 -2.53
C ASP A 33 3.85 -18.43 -1.30
N ALA A 34 4.02 -17.89 -0.09
CA ALA A 34 3.69 -18.58 1.16
C ALA A 34 2.17 -18.84 1.34
N LEU A 35 1.32 -18.06 0.67
CA LEU A 35 -0.13 -18.18 0.71
C LEU A 35 -0.70 -18.95 -0.49
N ASP A 36 0.14 -19.56 -1.33
CA ASP A 36 -0.25 -20.23 -2.58
C ASP A 36 -1.09 -19.34 -3.51
N THR A 37 -0.84 -18.02 -3.51
CA THR A 37 -1.52 -17.03 -4.35
C THR A 37 -0.53 -16.31 -5.27
N THR A 38 -1.03 -15.48 -6.18
CA THR A 38 -0.18 -14.66 -7.05
C THR A 38 -0.34 -13.19 -6.71
N ALA A 39 0.77 -12.44 -6.80
CA ALA A 39 0.78 -10.99 -6.66
C ALA A 39 -0.34 -10.30 -7.47
N ALA A 40 -0.54 -10.73 -8.73
CA ALA A 40 -1.60 -10.20 -9.58
C ALA A 40 -3.02 -10.49 -9.06
N ARG A 41 -3.23 -11.65 -8.43
CA ARG A 41 -4.53 -12.02 -7.84
C ARG A 41 -4.83 -11.16 -6.62
N GLU A 42 -3.86 -10.99 -5.73
CA GLU A 42 -4.01 -10.19 -4.52
C GLU A 42 -4.23 -8.71 -4.85
N ILE A 43 -3.45 -8.13 -5.77
CA ILE A 43 -3.65 -6.73 -6.21
C ILE A 43 -5.06 -6.55 -6.78
N ARG A 44 -5.54 -7.46 -7.64
CA ARG A 44 -6.90 -7.36 -8.20
C ARG A 44 -7.98 -7.49 -7.14
N ARG A 45 -7.79 -8.39 -6.15
CA ARG A 45 -8.73 -8.56 -5.04
C ARG A 45 -8.78 -7.30 -4.20
N PHE A 46 -7.63 -6.76 -3.84
CA PHE A 46 -7.50 -5.50 -3.11
C PHE A 46 -8.20 -4.36 -3.85
N MET A 47 -7.90 -4.16 -5.13
CA MET A 47 -8.53 -3.10 -5.94
C MET A 47 -10.07 -3.20 -5.95
N ARG A 48 -10.63 -4.41 -6.10
CA ARG A 48 -12.08 -4.61 -6.08
C ARG A 48 -12.68 -4.30 -4.70
N GLY A 49 -12.04 -4.76 -3.63
CA GLY A 49 -12.47 -4.48 -2.27
C GLY A 49 -12.42 -2.99 -1.95
N PHE A 50 -11.32 -2.33 -2.33
CA PHE A 50 -11.12 -0.90 -2.16
C PHE A 50 -12.20 -0.11 -2.91
N VAL A 51 -12.44 -0.38 -4.20
CA VAL A 51 -13.48 0.32 -4.96
C VAL A 51 -14.87 0.08 -4.36
N ALA A 52 -15.19 -1.14 -3.93
CA ALA A 52 -16.48 -1.43 -3.32
C ALA A 52 -16.68 -0.71 -1.98
N ALA A 53 -15.65 -0.65 -1.14
CA ALA A 53 -15.70 0.04 0.15
C ALA A 53 -15.91 1.56 0.02
N HIS A 54 -15.44 2.16 -1.08
CA HIS A 54 -15.51 3.61 -1.30
C HIS A 54 -16.62 4.05 -2.28
N ALA A 55 -17.31 3.13 -2.95
CA ALA A 55 -18.38 3.45 -3.91
C ALA A 55 -19.69 3.91 -3.24
N THR A 56 -19.97 3.41 -2.04
CA THR A 56 -20.99 3.92 -1.13
C THR A 56 -20.26 4.79 -0.13
N GLY A 57 -20.58 6.08 -0.01
CA GLY A 57 -19.84 7.10 0.75
C GLY A 57 -19.72 6.90 2.28
N GLU A 58 -19.67 5.66 2.75
CA GLU A 58 -19.39 5.24 4.12
C GLU A 58 -18.00 4.60 4.21
N GLY A 59 -17.00 5.28 3.66
CA GLY A 59 -15.61 5.00 3.99
C GLY A 59 -15.35 5.46 5.42
N LYS A 60 -15.68 4.62 6.42
CA LYS A 60 -15.15 4.79 7.77
C LYS A 60 -13.64 4.58 7.70
N SER A 61 -12.93 5.69 7.64
CA SER A 61 -11.49 5.77 7.84
C SER A 61 -11.16 5.27 9.25
N GLU A 62 -10.76 4.01 9.37
CA GLU A 62 -10.07 3.51 10.58
C GLU A 62 -8.54 3.53 10.41
N ASP A 63 -8.02 3.93 9.25
CA ASP A 63 -6.59 4.21 9.06
C ASP A 63 -6.32 5.72 9.16
N ALA A 64 -6.58 6.27 10.34
CA ALA A 64 -6.19 7.64 10.73
C ALA A 64 -5.39 7.67 12.05
N ALA A 65 -4.81 6.52 12.43
CA ALA A 65 -3.82 6.40 13.49
C ALA A 65 -2.85 5.31 13.02
N GLU A 66 -1.75 5.64 12.36
CA GLU A 66 -0.54 6.01 13.08
C GLU A 66 0.44 6.71 12.13
N GLN A 67 0.43 8.04 12.14
CA GLN A 67 1.63 8.80 11.79
C GLN A 67 2.40 9.00 13.10
N PRO A 68 3.58 8.40 13.31
CA PRO A 68 4.46 8.89 14.35
C PRO A 68 4.95 10.26 13.88
N ALA A 69 4.32 11.29 14.42
CA ALA A 69 4.75 12.67 14.30
C ALA A 69 6.23 12.76 14.68
N GLN A 70 7.00 13.39 13.80
CA GLN A 70 8.37 13.82 14.02
C GLN A 70 8.48 14.54 15.37
N ALA A 71 9.06 13.87 16.37
CA ALA A 71 9.61 14.55 17.53
C ALA A 71 10.90 15.23 17.08
N LYS A 72 10.74 16.48 16.65
CA LYS A 72 11.85 17.43 16.55
C LYS A 72 12.57 17.50 17.88
N GLU A 73 13.88 17.45 17.81
CA GLU A 73 14.83 17.68 18.90
C GLU A 73 14.39 18.85 19.78
N PRO A 74 14.37 18.73 21.11
CA PRO A 74 14.31 19.91 21.96
C PRO A 74 15.65 20.67 21.85
N PRO A 75 15.62 22.00 21.68
CA PRO A 75 16.81 22.82 21.61
C PRO A 75 17.56 22.82 22.94
N ALA A 76 18.89 22.87 22.82
CA ALA A 76 19.81 23.10 23.93
C ALA A 76 19.33 24.26 24.81
N THR A 77 19.14 24.01 26.09
CA THR A 77 19.19 25.05 27.12
C THR A 77 20.41 24.80 27.97
N ASP A 78 21.44 25.56 27.64
CA ASP A 78 22.44 26.07 28.56
C ASP A 78 21.76 26.55 29.86
N THR A 79 22.19 26.02 31.00
CA THR A 79 22.04 26.70 32.28
C THR A 79 23.25 26.33 33.14
N ALA A 80 24.08 27.34 33.31
CA ALA A 80 25.26 27.34 34.15
C ALA A 80 24.93 27.41 35.66
N ALA A 81 25.82 26.74 36.43
CA ALA A 81 26.31 27.04 37.79
C ALA A 81 25.44 26.65 39.02
N PRO A 82 26.01 26.49 40.26
CA PRO A 82 27.40 26.66 40.72
C PRO A 82 27.93 25.44 41.57
N PRO A 83 29.12 25.49 42.23
CA PRO A 83 29.83 24.32 42.77
C PRO A 83 29.43 23.95 44.20
N VAL A 84 29.65 22.70 44.59
CA VAL A 84 29.55 22.21 45.98
C VAL A 84 30.74 21.32 46.31
N GLU A 85 31.40 21.68 47.41
CA GLU A 85 32.62 21.13 48.01
C GLU A 85 32.52 19.67 48.47
N GLY A 86 33.70 19.03 48.58
CA GLY A 86 33.94 17.74 49.23
C GLY A 86 35.42 17.37 49.18
#